data_AF-A0A562L8W7-F1
#
_entry.id   AF-A0A562L8W7-F1
#
_cell.length_a   1.000
_cell.length_b   1.000
_cell.length_c   1.000
_cell.angle_alpha   90.00
_cell.angle_beta   90.00
_cell.angle_gamma   90.00
#
_symmetry.space_group_name_H-M   'P 1'
#
loop_
_entity.id
_entity.type
_entity.pdbx_description
1 polymer ?
#
loop_
_entity_poly.entity_id
_entity_poly.type
_entity_poly.pdbx_seq_one_letter_code
_entity_poly.pdbx_strand_id
1 'polypeptide(L)'
;MMNDVVQQLLDRMRASERQELLMLLAASIHAMTIVGRMHYDDEDSANHLRQTNESIHRLVGHLWDLCDPNEAFTESRAGAVWHLLAVLPSSFVVHICGLKA
;
A
#
# COMPACT_ATOMS: atom_id res chain seq x y z
N MET A 1 0.09 -14.73 -13.25
CA MET A 1 -1.03 -14.05 -12.55
C MET A 1 -0.54 -13.13 -11.44
N MET A 2 -0.01 -13.62 -10.30
CA MET A 2 0.46 -12.73 -9.22
C MET A 2 1.58 -11.77 -9.68
N ASN A 3 2.60 -12.28 -10.38
CA ASN A 3 3.70 -11.47 -10.92
C ASN A 3 3.26 -10.41 -11.94
N ASP A 4 2.22 -10.71 -12.74
CA ASP A 4 1.71 -9.77 -13.74
C ASP A 4 0.99 -8.59 -13.08
N VAL A 5 0.24 -8.86 -11.99
CA VAL A 5 -0.43 -7.84 -11.18
C VAL A 5 0.58 -6.95 -10.47
N VAL A 6 1.67 -7.53 -9.94
CA VAL A 6 2.77 -6.76 -9.31
C VAL A 6 3.39 -5.81 -10.32
N GLN A 7 3.74 -6.32 -11.52
CA GLN A 7 4.42 -5.51 -12.52
C GLN A 7 3.52 -4.37 -13.03
N GLN A 8 2.24 -4.65 -13.28
CA GLN A 8 1.25 -3.62 -13.66
C GLN A 8 1.11 -2.54 -12.59
N LEU A 9 1.14 -2.91 -11.31
CA LEU A 9 1.08 -1.96 -10.22
C LEU A 9 2.32 -1.06 -10.19
N LEU A 10 3.52 -1.65 -10.27
CA LEU A 10 4.77 -0.91 -10.27
C LEU A 10 4.82 0.05 -11.47
N ASP A 11 4.41 -0.41 -12.65
CA ASP A 11 4.36 0.41 -13.86
C ASP A 11 3.36 1.56 -13.72
N ARG A 12 2.21 1.31 -13.09
CA ARG A 12 1.23 2.36 -12.80
C ARG A 12 1.77 3.41 -11.82
N MET A 13 2.40 2.99 -10.72
CA MET A 13 3.02 3.92 -9.78
C MET A 13 4.12 4.77 -10.45
N ARG A 14 4.88 4.19 -11.39
CA ARG A 14 5.90 4.93 -12.16
C ARG A 14 5.31 5.98 -13.10
N ALA A 15 4.15 5.70 -13.68
CA ALA A 15 3.46 6.58 -14.61
C ALA A 15 2.52 7.59 -13.94
N SER A 16 2.24 7.42 -12.65
CA SER A 16 1.29 8.24 -11.91
C SER A 16 1.85 9.61 -11.54
N GLU A 17 0.97 10.61 -11.58
CA GLU A 17 1.24 11.94 -11.06
C GLU A 17 1.31 11.93 -9.53
N ARG A 18 2.00 12.92 -8.93
CA ARG A 18 2.16 13.00 -7.46
C ARG A 18 0.83 12.92 -6.71
N GLN A 19 -0.19 13.61 -7.20
CA GLN A 19 -1.52 13.60 -6.57
C GLN A 19 -2.13 12.19 -6.55
N GLU A 20 -1.95 11.41 -7.61
CA GLU A 20 -2.43 10.03 -7.68
C GLU A 20 -1.67 9.13 -6.70
N LEU A 21 -0.35 9.33 -6.57
CA LEU A 21 0.47 8.61 -5.60
C LEU A 21 0.09 8.93 -4.15
N LEU A 22 -0.19 10.20 -3.84
CA LEU A 22 -0.69 10.61 -2.52
C LEU A 22 -2.05 9.96 -2.22
N MET A 23 -2.96 9.93 -3.20
CA MET A 23 -4.26 9.27 -3.07
C MET A 23 -4.11 7.75 -2.89
N LEU A 24 -3.21 7.11 -3.63
CA LEU A 24 -2.90 5.69 -3.50
C LEU A 24 -2.41 5.36 -2.08
N LEU A 25 -1.45 6.14 -1.56
CA LEU A 25 -0.90 5.95 -0.22
C LEU A 25 -1.99 6.15 0.85
N ALA A 26 -2.79 7.21 0.74
CA ALA A 26 -3.89 7.48 1.67
C ALA A 26 -4.95 6.36 1.66
N ALA A 27 -5.37 5.90 0.48
CA ALA A 27 -6.31 4.79 0.33
C ALA A 27 -5.76 3.47 0.87
N SER A 28 -4.47 3.23 0.68
CA SER A 28 -3.77 2.04 1.21
C SER A 28 -3.74 2.02 2.73
N ILE A 29 -3.40 3.16 3.35
CA ILE A 29 -3.45 3.33 4.81
C ILE A 29 -4.88 3.07 5.32
N HIS A 30 -5.88 3.69 4.69
CA HIS A 30 -7.27 3.49 5.06
C HIS A 30 -7.69 2.01 4.99
N ALA A 31 -7.37 1.33 3.90
CA ALA A 31 -7.65 -0.10 3.74
C ALA A 31 -6.97 -0.95 4.82
N MET A 32 -5.71 -0.70 5.15
CA MET A 32 -5.01 -1.43 6.22
C MET A 32 -5.67 -1.22 7.58
N THR A 33 -6.17 -0.02 7.89
CA THR A 33 -6.91 0.21 9.14
C THR A 33 -8.25 -0.53 9.20
N ILE A 34 -8.87 -0.83 8.04
CA ILE A 34 -10.08 -1.66 7.97
C ILE A 34 -9.69 -3.13 8.14
N VAL A 35 -8.74 -3.63 7.37
CA VAL A 35 -8.30 -5.03 7.39
C VAL A 35 -7.71 -5.43 8.74
N GLY A 36 -6.96 -4.55 9.40
CA GLY A 36 -6.42 -4.82 10.73
C GLY A 36 -7.47 -5.23 11.75
N ARG A 37 -8.71 -4.70 11.63
CA ARG A 37 -9.83 -5.07 12.52
C ARG A 37 -10.33 -6.49 12.31
N MET A 38 -10.10 -7.08 11.14
CA MET A 38 -10.49 -8.46 10.83
C MET A 38 -9.66 -9.48 11.62
N HIS A 39 -8.49 -9.08 12.13
CA HIS A 39 -7.57 -9.96 12.85
C HIS A 39 -7.76 -9.94 14.38
N TYR A 40 -8.76 -9.24 14.93
CA TYR A 40 -8.94 -9.15 16.39
C TYR A 40 -9.26 -10.49 17.04
N ASP A 41 -9.99 -11.36 16.34
CA ASP A 41 -10.42 -12.66 16.84
C ASP A 41 -9.53 -13.81 16.31
N ASP A 42 -8.44 -13.50 15.62
CA ASP A 42 -7.49 -14.50 15.11
C ASP A 42 -6.65 -15.11 16.24
N GLU A 43 -6.31 -16.39 16.08
CA GLU A 43 -5.40 -17.10 17.00
C GLU A 43 -4.01 -16.43 17.09
N ASP A 44 -3.54 -15.83 15.98
CA ASP A 44 -2.30 -15.05 15.92
C ASP A 44 -2.52 -13.53 15.78
N SER A 45 -3.62 -13.04 16.35
CA SER A 45 -4.05 -11.63 16.31
C SER A 45 -2.92 -10.64 16.61
N ALA A 46 -2.12 -10.88 17.66
CA ALA A 46 -1.03 -9.99 18.06
C ALA A 46 0.01 -9.79 16.95
N ASN A 47 0.39 -10.84 16.23
CA ASN A 47 1.35 -10.72 15.13
C ASN A 47 0.73 -10.05 13.90
N HIS A 48 -0.49 -10.42 13.52
CA HIS A 48 -1.18 -9.79 12.38
C HIS A 48 -1.40 -8.29 12.61
N LEU A 49 -1.82 -7.89 13.81
CA LEU A 49 -1.98 -6.50 14.19
C LEU A 49 -0.65 -5.75 14.21
N ARG A 50 0.42 -6.36 14.72
CA ARG A 50 1.77 -5.78 14.70
C ARG A 50 2.24 -5.55 13.27
N GLN A 51 2.13 -6.54 12.39
CA GLN A 51 2.53 -6.43 10.98
C GLN A 51 1.72 -5.37 10.23
N THR A 52 0.42 -5.30 10.48
CA THR A 52 -0.46 -4.28 9.90
C THR A 52 -0.07 -2.88 10.38
N ASN A 53 0.19 -2.71 11.67
CA ASN A 53 0.58 -1.43 12.25
C ASN A 53 1.94 -0.95 11.70
N GLU A 54 2.94 -1.83 11.63
CA GLU A 54 4.23 -1.52 11.01
C GLU A 54 4.09 -1.09 9.55
N SER A 55 3.19 -1.75 8.81
CA SER A 55 2.92 -1.40 7.41
C SER A 55 2.26 -0.03 7.27
N ILE A 56 1.31 0.29 8.16
CA ILE A 56 0.69 1.62 8.24
C ILE A 56 1.74 2.69 8.53
N HIS A 57 2.59 2.49 9.53
CA HIS A 57 3.63 3.48 9.89
C HIS A 57 4.58 3.78 8.72
N ARG A 58 5.01 2.74 8.00
CA ARG A 58 5.87 2.92 6.81
C ARG A 58 5.15 3.62 5.66
N LEU A 59 3.89 3.29 5.40
CA LEU A 59 3.09 3.98 4.38
C LEU A 59 2.84 5.45 4.75
N VAL A 60 2.58 5.75 6.03
CA VAL A 60 2.44 7.12 6.53
C VAL A 60 3.75 7.89 6.33
N GLY A 61 4.89 7.27 6.60
CA GLY A 61 6.20 7.87 6.29
C GLY A 61 6.36 8.22 4.81
N HIS A 62 6.03 7.27 3.92
CA HIS A 62 6.06 7.55 2.47
C HIS A 62 5.10 8.65 2.05
N LEU A 63 3.90 8.70 2.63
CA LEU A 63 2.91 9.76 2.38
C LEU A 63 3.45 11.12 2.82
N TRP A 64 3.97 11.18 4.06
CA TRP A 64 4.52 12.41 4.63
C TRP A 64 5.66 12.97 3.80
N ASP A 65 6.62 12.12 3.41
CA ASP A 65 7.72 12.52 2.55
C ASP A 65 7.22 13.06 1.21
N LEU A 66 6.25 12.38 0.58
CA LEU A 66 5.76 12.74 -0.74
C LEU A 66 4.89 14.01 -0.75
N CYS A 67 4.43 14.47 0.42
CA CYS A 67 3.81 15.78 0.58
C CYS A 67 4.80 16.93 0.30
N ASP A 68 6.11 16.72 0.44
CA ASP A 68 7.10 17.68 -0.06
C ASP A 68 7.10 17.64 -1.60
N PRO A 69 6.81 18.77 -2.28
CA PRO A 69 6.77 18.81 -3.74
C PRO A 69 8.13 18.50 -4.40
N ASN A 70 9.23 18.64 -3.67
CA ASN A 70 10.59 18.37 -4.16
C ASN A 70 11.01 16.91 -3.94
N GLU A 71 10.31 16.16 -3.10
CA GLU A 71 10.65 14.76 -2.83
C GLU A 71 10.25 13.89 -4.01
N ALA A 72 11.20 13.11 -4.53
CA ALA A 72 10.96 12.23 -5.66
C ALA A 72 10.37 10.87 -5.24
N PHE A 73 9.39 10.38 -6.00
CA PHE A 73 8.92 9.00 -5.86
C PHE A 73 9.81 8.05 -6.67
N THR A 74 10.77 7.41 -6.01
CA THR A 74 11.76 6.54 -6.67
C THR A 74 11.25 5.13 -6.93
N GLU A 75 11.94 4.39 -7.81
CA GLU A 75 11.64 2.97 -8.05
C GLU A 75 11.76 2.12 -6.78
N SER A 76 12.75 2.42 -5.93
CA SER A 76 12.92 1.77 -4.63
C SER A 76 11.69 2.01 -3.72
N ARG A 77 11.14 3.24 -3.71
CA ARG A 77 9.89 3.55 -2.98
C ARG A 77 8.70 2.77 -3.55
N ALA A 78 8.58 2.66 -4.88
CA ALA A 78 7.52 1.86 -5.49
C ALA A 78 7.56 0.39 -5.05
N GLY A 79 8.76 -0.22 -5.07
CA GLY A 79 8.96 -1.60 -4.60
C GLY A 79 8.64 -1.77 -3.11
N ALA A 80 9.03 -0.79 -2.28
CA ALA A 80 8.72 -0.79 -0.85
C ALA A 80 7.21 -0.68 -0.60
N VAL A 81 6.51 0.25 -1.25
CA VAL A 81 5.05 0.40 -1.14
C VAL A 81 4.35 -0.90 -1.52
N TRP A 82 4.73 -1.54 -2.64
CA TRP A 82 4.19 -2.84 -3.02
C TRP A 82 4.33 -3.90 -1.91
N HIS A 83 5.52 -4.02 -1.31
CA HIS A 83 5.75 -5.00 -0.24
C HIS A 83 4.85 -4.76 0.97
N LEU A 84 4.53 -3.50 1.27
CA LEU A 84 3.60 -3.15 2.35
C LEU A 84 2.16 -3.53 1.98
N LEU A 85 1.75 -3.32 0.72
CA LEU A 85 0.42 -3.70 0.25
C LEU A 85 0.17 -5.22 0.23
N ALA A 86 1.22 -6.04 0.24
CA ALA A 86 1.09 -7.50 0.28
C ALA A 86 0.38 -8.03 1.54
N VAL A 87 0.24 -7.20 2.58
CA VAL A 87 -0.53 -7.52 3.80
C VAL A 87 -2.05 -7.43 3.54
N LEU A 88 -2.48 -6.70 2.51
CA LEU A 88 -3.89 -6.57 2.16
C LEU A 88 -4.37 -7.80 1.36
N PRO A 89 -5.64 -8.20 1.53
CA PRO A 89 -6.27 -9.13 0.61
C PRO A 89 -6.22 -8.59 -0.83
N SER A 90 -6.02 -9.47 -1.80
CA SER A 90 -5.88 -9.10 -3.21
C SER A 90 -7.04 -8.26 -3.75
N SER A 91 -8.26 -8.48 -3.26
CA SER A 91 -9.44 -7.67 -3.63
C SER A 91 -9.30 -6.19 -3.26
N PHE A 92 -8.68 -5.88 -2.11
CA PHE A 92 -8.41 -4.50 -1.71
C PHE A 92 -7.33 -3.88 -2.60
N VAL A 93 -6.25 -4.62 -2.88
CA VAL A 93 -5.18 -4.16 -3.75
C VAL A 93 -5.72 -3.81 -5.14
N VAL A 94 -6.51 -4.69 -5.74
CA VAL A 94 -7.14 -4.46 -7.05
C VAL A 94 -8.01 -3.20 -7.03
N HIS A 95 -8.83 -3.02 -6.00
CA HIS A 95 -9.72 -1.86 -5.86
C HIS A 95 -8.95 -0.54 -5.71
N ILE A 96 -8.02 -0.48 -4.75
CA ILE A 96 -7.22 0.72 -4.44
C ILE A 96 -6.37 1.14 -5.64
N CYS A 97 -5.83 0.15 -6.33
CA CYS A 97 -4.90 0.38 -7.43
C CYS A 97 -5.63 0.50 -8.78
N GLY A 98 -6.98 0.45 -8.79
CA GLY A 98 -7.81 0.54 -9.97
C GLY A 98 -7.41 -0.45 -11.06
N LEU A 99 -6.91 -1.63 -10.68
CA LEU A 99 -6.50 -2.67 -11.61
C LEU A 99 -7.77 -3.35 -12.13
N LYS A 100 -7.80 -3.71 -13.42
CA LYS A 100 -8.89 -4.53 -13.95
C LYS A 100 -8.67 -5.97 -13.47
N ALA A 101 -9.70 -6.55 -12.85
CA ALA A 101 -9.72 -7.96 -12.49
C ALA A 101 -9.70 -8.85 -13.74
#